data_AF-A0A7K6LWJ0-F1
#
_entry.id   AF-A0A7K6LWJ0-F1
#
_cell.length_a   1.000
_cell.length_b   1.000
_cell.length_c   1.000
_cell.angle_alpha   90.00
_cell.angle_beta   90.00
_cell.angle_gamma   90.00
#
_symmetry.space_group_name_H-M   'P 1'
#
loop_
_entity.id
_entity.type
_entity.pdbx_description
1 polymer ?
#
loop_
_entity_poly.entity_id
_entity_poly.type
_entity_poly.pdbx_seq_one_letter_code
_entity_poly.pdbx_strand_id
1 'polypeptide(L)'
;VVVQHVHFDGLGRTKDDIIMYEISDVFKAKNLIDVMRKSHEAREKLLRLGIFRQVDVLIDTCQGDDALPNGLDVTFEVTELRRLTGSYNTMVGNNEGSMVLGLKFPNLLGRAEKVTFQFSYGTKETSYGLSFFKPQPGNFERNFSVNVYKVTGQFPWSSLRETDRGVSTEFNFPIWKTTHTLKWEGVWRELGCLARTASFSVREESGHSLKSSLSHAMVIDSRNSSILPKRGALLKINQELAGYTGGDVSFLKEDFEFQFNKQLLWDSV
;
A
#
# COMPACT_ATOMS: atom_id res chain seq x y z
N VAL A 1 -30.84 21.51 -10.32
CA VAL A 1 -30.66 20.33 -9.45
C VAL A 1 -29.47 20.61 -8.56
N VAL A 2 -29.67 20.64 -7.25
CA VAL A 2 -28.61 20.97 -6.27
C VAL A 2 -28.67 19.93 -5.16
N VAL A 3 -27.52 19.42 -4.72
CA VAL A 3 -27.44 18.51 -3.57
C VAL A 3 -27.64 19.34 -2.30
N GLN A 4 -28.68 19.05 -1.54
CA GLN A 4 -29.03 19.82 -0.34
C GLN A 4 -28.47 19.16 0.91
N HIS A 5 -28.74 17.86 1.11
CA HIS A 5 -28.17 17.08 2.21
C HIS A 5 -27.42 15.84 1.72
N VAL A 6 -26.42 15.45 2.51
CA VAL A 6 -25.74 14.16 2.35
C VAL A 6 -25.82 13.45 3.69
N HIS A 7 -26.48 12.30 3.70
CA HIS A 7 -26.64 11.46 4.87
C HIS A 7 -25.73 10.24 4.80
N PHE A 8 -25.25 9.81 5.96
CA PHE A 8 -24.41 8.62 6.09
C PHE A 8 -25.01 7.70 7.13
N ASP A 9 -25.44 6.51 6.69
CA ASP A 9 -26.02 5.50 7.54
C ASP A 9 -25.06 4.31 7.68
N GLY A 10 -24.95 3.79 8.90
CA GLY A 10 -24.08 2.65 9.22
C GLY A 10 -22.65 3.01 9.64
N LEU A 11 -22.37 4.30 9.87
CA LEU A 11 -21.15 4.74 10.56
C LEU A 11 -21.22 4.39 12.05
N GLY A 12 -20.13 3.82 12.57
CA GLY A 12 -20.04 3.50 13.99
C GLY A 12 -18.70 3.93 14.59
N ARG A 13 -17.60 3.66 13.90
CA ARG A 13 -16.24 3.93 14.40
C ARG A 13 -15.49 4.95 13.56
N THR A 14 -15.82 5.03 12.27
CA THR A 14 -15.22 5.97 11.33
C THR A 14 -15.67 7.37 11.70
N LYS A 15 -14.73 8.31 11.72
CA LYS A 15 -15.04 9.71 12.00
C LYS A 15 -15.56 10.40 10.74
N ASP A 16 -16.44 11.37 10.91
CA ASP A 16 -17.02 12.11 9.79
C ASP A 16 -15.98 12.99 9.08
N ASP A 17 -14.89 13.36 9.76
CA ASP A 17 -13.82 14.20 9.22
C ASP A 17 -13.22 13.61 7.93
N ILE A 18 -12.87 12.33 7.93
CA ILE A 18 -12.27 11.66 6.77
C ILE A 18 -13.27 11.49 5.62
N ILE A 19 -14.54 11.26 5.94
CA ILE A 19 -15.61 11.04 4.96
C ILE A 19 -15.94 12.35 4.24
N MET A 20 -16.00 13.45 4.99
CA MET A 20 -16.32 14.78 4.48
C MET A 20 -15.34 15.23 3.38
N TYR A 21 -14.05 14.91 3.51
CA TYR A 21 -13.05 15.18 2.47
C TYR A 21 -13.34 14.40 1.19
N GLU A 22 -13.75 13.14 1.31
CA GLU A 22 -13.94 12.25 0.16
C GLU A 22 -15.21 12.56 -0.63
N ILE A 23 -16.26 13.02 0.06
CA ILE A 23 -17.55 13.43 -0.56
C ILE A 23 -17.58 14.88 -1.00
N SER A 24 -16.56 15.68 -0.69
CA SER A 24 -16.56 17.13 -0.96
C SER A 24 -16.82 17.48 -2.43
N ASP A 25 -16.54 16.56 -3.35
CA ASP A 25 -16.79 16.72 -4.77
C ASP A 25 -18.28 16.59 -5.15
N VAL A 26 -19.05 15.78 -4.41
CA VAL A 26 -20.50 15.56 -4.62
C VAL A 26 -21.27 16.87 -4.44
N PHE A 27 -20.92 17.68 -3.44
CA PHE A 27 -21.51 19.00 -3.21
C PHE A 27 -21.26 19.99 -4.35
N LYS A 28 -20.22 19.78 -5.17
CA LYS A 28 -19.89 20.64 -6.32
C LYS A 28 -20.65 20.24 -7.60
N ALA A 29 -21.56 19.28 -7.54
CA ALA A 29 -22.33 18.83 -8.71
C ALA A 29 -23.41 19.86 -9.10
N LYS A 30 -23.63 20.03 -10.41
CA LYS A 30 -24.61 21.01 -10.96
C LYS A 30 -25.81 20.35 -11.64
N ASN A 31 -25.63 19.12 -12.13
CA ASN A 31 -26.62 18.36 -12.90
C ASN A 31 -26.86 16.99 -12.27
N LEU A 32 -28.03 16.38 -12.50
CA LEU A 32 -28.33 15.03 -12.01
C LEU A 32 -27.30 13.98 -12.48
N ILE A 33 -26.90 14.04 -13.75
CA ILE A 33 -25.87 13.15 -14.31
C ILE A 33 -24.52 13.36 -13.59
N ASP A 34 -24.20 14.61 -13.23
CA ASP A 34 -22.98 14.91 -12.47
C ASP A 34 -23.07 14.41 -11.04
N VAL A 35 -24.24 14.50 -10.39
CA VAL A 35 -24.45 13.92 -9.06
C VAL A 35 -24.25 12.41 -9.11
N MET A 36 -24.90 11.71 -10.04
CA MET A 36 -24.75 10.25 -10.22
C MET A 36 -23.29 9.85 -10.42
N ARG A 37 -22.58 10.54 -11.32
CA ARG A 37 -21.16 10.27 -11.61
C ARG A 37 -20.28 10.52 -10.37
N LYS A 38 -20.43 11.68 -9.72
CA LYS A 38 -19.60 12.03 -8.56
C LYS A 38 -19.91 11.18 -7.34
N SER A 39 -21.16 10.78 -7.13
CA SER A 39 -21.51 9.83 -6.07
C SER A 39 -20.92 8.44 -6.34
N HIS A 40 -20.85 8.02 -7.62
CA HIS A 40 -20.14 6.79 -7.99
C HIS A 40 -18.63 6.89 -7.73
N GLU A 41 -18.00 8.01 -8.12
CA GLU A 41 -16.58 8.28 -7.82
C GLU A 41 -16.32 8.32 -6.31
N ALA A 42 -17.18 8.96 -5.53
CA ALA A 42 -17.11 8.99 -4.07
C ALA A 42 -17.23 7.58 -3.47
N ARG A 43 -18.17 6.77 -3.98
CA ARG A 43 -18.29 5.36 -3.60
C ARG A 43 -16.99 4.58 -3.87
N GLU A 44 -16.40 4.72 -5.05
CA GLU A 44 -15.11 4.08 -5.34
C GLU A 44 -14.01 4.53 -4.39
N LYS A 45 -13.91 5.83 -4.13
CA LYS A 45 -12.94 6.38 -3.20
C LYS A 45 -13.12 5.84 -1.78
N LEU A 46 -14.36 5.77 -1.28
CA LEU A 46 -14.70 5.18 0.02
C LEU A 46 -14.33 3.68 0.10
N LEU A 47 -14.56 2.93 -0.98
CA LEU A 47 -14.14 1.53 -1.06
C LEU A 47 -12.61 1.40 -1.10
N ARG A 48 -11.90 2.30 -1.81
CA ARG A 48 -10.42 2.35 -1.86
C ARG A 48 -9.79 2.61 -0.49
N LEU A 49 -10.45 3.37 0.39
CA LEU A 49 -10.00 3.54 1.79
C LEU A 49 -9.86 2.19 2.50
N GLY A 50 -10.59 1.15 2.09
CA GLY A 50 -10.51 -0.20 2.66
C GLY A 50 -10.94 -0.25 4.12
N ILE A 51 -11.92 0.59 4.48
CA ILE A 51 -12.59 0.62 5.80
C ILE A 51 -14.03 0.10 5.73
N PHE A 52 -14.65 0.15 4.54
CA PHE A 52 -16.00 -0.33 4.29
C PHE A 52 -15.98 -1.63 3.51
N ARG A 53 -16.88 -2.55 3.85
CA ARG A 53 -17.13 -3.79 3.11
C ARG A 53 -18.03 -3.55 1.90
N GLN A 54 -19.06 -2.72 2.09
CA GLN A 54 -20.03 -2.35 1.08
C GLN A 54 -20.43 -0.89 1.29
N VAL A 55 -20.62 -0.18 0.18
CA VAL A 55 -21.06 1.22 0.12
C VAL A 55 -22.11 1.27 -0.97
N ASP A 56 -23.34 1.58 -0.58
CA ASP A 56 -24.47 1.78 -1.47
C ASP A 56 -24.86 3.27 -1.46
N VAL A 57 -25.32 3.75 -2.61
CA VAL A 57 -25.68 5.16 -2.81
C VAL A 57 -27.14 5.22 -3.21
N LEU A 58 -27.93 5.88 -2.38
CA LEU A 58 -29.33 6.20 -2.65
C LEU A 58 -29.44 7.69 -2.95
N ILE A 59 -30.17 8.04 -4.00
CA ILE A 59 -30.39 9.42 -4.41
C ILE A 59 -31.89 9.63 -4.48
N ASP A 60 -32.38 10.46 -3.57
CA ASP A 60 -33.80 10.76 -3.45
C ASP A 60 -34.04 12.26 -3.65
N THR A 61 -35.29 12.60 -3.97
CA THR A 61 -35.74 13.99 -3.99
C THR A 61 -36.01 14.47 -2.57
N CYS A 62 -35.54 15.66 -2.21
CA CYS A 62 -35.85 16.26 -0.92
C CYS A 62 -37.37 16.42 -0.76
N GLN A 63 -37.94 15.95 0.35
CA GLN A 63 -39.35 16.14 0.70
C GLN A 63 -39.44 16.92 2.02
N GLY A 64 -40.13 18.07 2.03
CA GLY A 64 -40.32 18.89 3.23
C GLY A 64 -40.57 20.37 2.91
N ASP A 65 -40.93 21.16 3.93
CA ASP A 65 -41.24 22.59 3.78
C ASP A 65 -40.01 23.45 3.40
N ASP A 66 -38.79 22.98 3.71
CA ASP A 66 -37.51 23.63 3.36
C ASP A 66 -36.83 23.02 2.11
N ALA A 67 -37.52 22.13 1.39
CA ALA A 67 -36.97 21.46 0.21
C ALA A 67 -36.94 22.41 -1.00
N LEU A 68 -35.77 22.59 -1.61
CA LEU A 68 -35.70 23.29 -2.89
C LEU A 68 -36.46 22.49 -3.98
N PRO A 69 -37.15 23.15 -4.94
CA PRO A 69 -37.88 22.48 -6.01
C PRO A 69 -37.05 21.52 -6.87
N ASN A 70 -35.72 21.64 -6.80
CA ASN A 70 -34.75 20.78 -7.49
C ASN A 70 -33.66 20.26 -6.51
N GLY A 71 -34.00 20.12 -5.23
CA GLY A 71 -33.13 19.56 -4.20
C GLY A 71 -33.02 18.04 -4.32
N LEU A 72 -31.80 17.52 -4.20
CA LEU A 72 -31.54 16.09 -4.06
C LEU A 72 -30.88 15.81 -2.72
N ASP A 73 -31.28 14.72 -2.09
CA ASP A 73 -30.62 14.14 -0.94
C ASP A 73 -29.87 12.89 -1.37
N VAL A 74 -28.60 12.80 -0.97
CA VAL A 74 -27.75 11.66 -1.27
C VAL A 74 -27.46 10.92 0.03
N THR A 75 -27.94 9.70 0.14
CA THR A 75 -27.71 8.85 1.31
C THR A 75 -26.71 7.77 0.96
N PHE A 76 -25.61 7.71 1.72
CA PHE A 76 -24.62 6.66 1.64
C PHE A 76 -24.88 5.63 2.74
N GLU A 77 -25.36 4.46 2.34
CA GLU A 77 -25.48 3.31 3.25
C GLU A 77 -24.16 2.54 3.24
N VAL A 78 -23.47 2.53 4.38
CA VAL A 78 -22.15 1.92 4.51
C VAL A 78 -22.13 0.81 5.53
N THR A 79 -21.38 -0.25 5.24
CA THR A 79 -21.08 -1.31 6.21
C THR A 79 -19.60 -1.31 6.53
N GLU A 80 -19.25 -0.94 7.77
CA GLU A 80 -17.85 -0.95 8.23
C GLU A 80 -17.27 -2.38 8.28
N LEU A 81 -15.97 -2.49 8.01
CA LEU A 81 -15.23 -3.73 8.21
C LEU A 81 -15.14 -4.08 9.70
N ARG A 82 -14.97 -5.39 9.96
CA ARG A 82 -14.74 -5.89 11.32
C ARG A 82 -13.42 -5.33 11.88
N ARG A 83 -13.39 -5.13 13.21
CA ARG A 83 -12.22 -4.55 13.93
C ARG A 83 -10.92 -5.32 13.72
N LEU A 84 -11.03 -6.62 13.53
CA LEU A 84 -9.92 -7.54 13.32
C LEU A 84 -10.30 -8.49 12.19
N THR A 85 -9.41 -8.63 11.23
CA THR A 85 -9.48 -9.62 10.16
C THR A 85 -8.23 -10.48 10.21
N GLY A 86 -8.41 -11.78 10.44
CA GLY A 86 -7.33 -12.75 10.33
C GLY A 86 -7.27 -13.33 8.92
N SER A 87 -6.06 -13.60 8.45
CA SER A 87 -5.78 -14.31 7.21
C SER A 87 -4.72 -15.38 7.47
N TYR A 88 -4.90 -16.53 6.87
CA TYR A 88 -3.99 -17.67 6.92
C TYR A 88 -3.76 -18.09 5.47
N ASN A 89 -2.52 -17.97 5.00
CA ASN A 89 -2.16 -18.35 3.64
C ASN A 89 -1.03 -19.38 3.71
N THR A 90 -1.16 -20.49 3.00
CA THR A 90 -0.09 -21.47 2.85
C THR A 90 0.30 -21.52 1.39
N MET A 91 1.60 -21.40 1.12
CA MET A 91 2.16 -21.49 -0.21
C MET A 91 3.14 -22.66 -0.26
N VAL A 92 2.99 -23.51 -1.26
CA VAL A 92 3.88 -24.64 -1.53
C VAL A 92 4.39 -24.49 -2.95
N GLY A 93 5.70 -24.40 -3.12
CA GLY A 93 6.32 -24.22 -4.43
C GLY A 93 7.83 -24.42 -4.37
N ASN A 94 8.41 -24.92 -5.45
CA ASN A 94 9.86 -25.08 -5.62
C ASN A 94 10.59 -25.75 -4.44
N ASN A 95 10.07 -26.88 -3.95
CA ASN A 95 10.59 -27.63 -2.80
C ASN A 95 10.62 -26.84 -1.48
N GLU A 96 9.79 -25.80 -1.36
CA GLU A 96 9.63 -24.97 -0.18
C GLU A 96 8.15 -24.88 0.21
N GLY A 97 7.91 -24.94 1.52
CA GLY A 97 6.63 -24.64 2.12
C GLY A 97 6.77 -23.37 2.94
N SER A 98 5.81 -22.46 2.82
CA SER A 98 5.69 -21.29 3.67
C SER A 98 4.25 -21.10 4.13
N MET A 99 4.12 -20.63 5.35
CA MET A 99 2.85 -20.34 6.01
C MET A 99 2.88 -18.88 6.46
N VAL A 100 1.95 -18.08 5.98
CA VAL A 100 1.81 -16.66 6.30
C VAL A 100 0.53 -16.45 7.11
N LEU A 101 0.71 -16.08 8.38
CA LEU A 101 -0.35 -15.58 9.25
C LEU A 101 -0.38 -14.06 9.15
N GLY A 102 -1.55 -13.49 8.86
CA GLY A 102 -1.75 -12.05 8.79
C GLY A 102 -2.92 -11.61 9.65
N LEU A 103 -2.69 -10.71 10.60
CA LEU A 103 -3.74 -10.03 11.35
C LEU A 103 -3.83 -8.57 10.87
N LYS A 104 -5.02 -8.15 10.46
CA LYS A 104 -5.30 -6.79 9.98
C LYS A 104 -6.28 -6.12 10.92
N PHE A 105 -5.92 -4.95 11.40
CA PHE A 105 -6.77 -4.06 12.17
C PHE A 105 -7.08 -2.83 11.32
N PRO A 106 -8.16 -2.87 10.51
CA PRO A 106 -8.59 -1.71 9.76
C PRO A 106 -9.22 -0.67 10.69
N ASN A 107 -8.99 0.60 10.37
CA ASN A 107 -9.62 1.77 10.99
C ASN A 107 -9.40 1.83 12.52
N LEU A 108 -8.14 1.89 12.97
CA LEU A 108 -7.80 1.86 14.39
C LEU A 108 -8.27 3.12 15.16
N LEU A 109 -8.01 4.33 14.65
CA LEU A 109 -8.38 5.60 15.28
C LEU A 109 -9.57 6.30 14.59
N GLY A 110 -10.25 5.60 13.68
CA GLY A 110 -11.40 6.13 12.93
C GLY A 110 -11.04 6.97 11.70
N ARG A 111 -9.75 7.06 11.34
CA ARG A 111 -9.24 7.88 10.20
C ARG A 111 -8.61 7.04 9.09
N ALA A 112 -9.14 5.85 8.84
CA ALA A 112 -8.63 4.92 7.83
C ALA A 112 -7.18 4.44 8.06
N GLU A 113 -6.66 4.53 9.29
CA GLU A 113 -5.38 3.89 9.61
C GLU A 113 -5.52 2.37 9.63
N LYS A 114 -4.49 1.68 9.14
CA LYS A 114 -4.44 0.23 9.08
C LYS A 114 -3.21 -0.25 9.81
N VAL A 115 -3.39 -1.16 10.75
CA VAL A 115 -2.28 -1.88 11.39
C VAL A 115 -2.31 -3.31 10.90
N THR A 116 -1.17 -3.78 10.41
CA THR A 116 -1.02 -5.10 9.82
C THR A 116 0.10 -5.81 10.54
N PHE A 117 -0.21 -6.91 11.21
CA PHE A 117 0.79 -7.81 11.76
C PHE A 117 0.89 -9.02 10.85
N GLN A 118 2.10 -9.36 10.41
CA GLN A 118 2.37 -10.47 9.53
C GLN A 118 3.46 -11.35 10.14
N PHE A 119 3.21 -12.65 10.15
CA PHE A 119 4.15 -13.68 10.56
C PHE A 119 4.25 -14.71 9.45
N SER A 120 5.41 -14.80 8.81
CA SER A 120 5.71 -15.82 7.81
C SER A 120 6.68 -16.84 8.40
N TYR A 121 6.32 -18.12 8.28
CA TYR A 121 7.17 -19.23 8.64
C TYR A 121 7.36 -20.12 7.41
N GLY A 122 8.56 -20.14 6.86
CA GLY A 122 8.96 -21.03 5.78
C GLY A 122 10.20 -21.85 6.13
N THR A 123 10.48 -22.84 5.29
CA THR A 123 11.64 -23.73 5.48
C THR A 123 12.97 -22.97 5.43
N LYS A 124 13.08 -21.92 4.60
CA LYS A 124 14.31 -21.13 4.43
C LYS A 124 14.25 -19.73 5.04
N GLU A 125 13.06 -19.16 5.14
CA GLU A 125 12.86 -17.78 5.58
C GLU A 125 11.80 -17.72 6.67
N THR A 126 12.08 -16.96 7.72
CA THR A 126 11.11 -16.63 8.77
C THR A 126 11.03 -15.12 8.88
N SER A 127 9.83 -14.55 8.81
CA SER A 127 9.63 -13.12 8.89
C SER A 127 8.53 -12.73 9.88
N TYR A 128 8.78 -11.62 10.56
CA TYR A 128 7.88 -10.98 11.48
C TYR A 128 7.79 -9.53 11.03
N GLY A 129 6.58 -9.01 10.83
CA GLY A 129 6.36 -7.65 10.35
C GLY A 129 5.18 -7.01 11.06
N LEU A 130 5.37 -5.76 11.49
CA LEU A 130 4.31 -4.87 11.94
C LEU A 130 4.33 -3.63 11.05
N SER A 131 3.23 -3.39 10.37
CA SER A 131 3.07 -2.28 9.43
C SER A 131 1.93 -1.37 9.89
N PHE A 132 2.22 -0.10 10.11
CA PHE A 132 1.26 0.96 10.34
C PHE A 132 1.12 1.79 9.05
N PHE A 133 -0.09 1.90 8.52
CA PHE A 133 -0.40 2.67 7.31
C PHE A 133 -1.41 3.76 7.63
N LYS A 134 -1.16 4.97 7.14
CA LYS A 134 -2.05 6.12 7.28
C LYS A 134 -2.14 6.91 5.96
N PRO A 135 -3.32 6.99 5.34
CA PRO A 135 -3.53 7.84 4.18
C PRO A 135 -3.68 9.32 4.59
N GLN A 136 -3.38 10.23 3.67
CA GLN A 136 -3.70 11.65 3.84
C GLN A 136 -5.20 11.87 3.57
N PRO A 137 -5.92 12.62 4.43
CA PRO A 137 -7.32 12.96 4.18
C PRO A 137 -7.51 13.66 2.82
N GLY A 138 -8.49 13.18 2.04
CA GLY A 138 -8.83 13.71 0.72
C GLY A 138 -7.89 13.31 -0.43
N ASN A 139 -6.79 12.61 -0.16
CA ASN A 139 -5.96 12.02 -1.21
C ASN A 139 -5.33 10.70 -0.75
N PHE A 140 -5.99 9.60 -1.07
CA PHE A 140 -5.53 8.25 -0.70
C PHE A 140 -4.17 7.87 -1.32
N GLU A 141 -3.85 8.42 -2.49
CA GLU A 141 -2.57 8.15 -3.17
C GLU A 141 -1.39 8.74 -2.39
N ARG A 142 -1.64 9.78 -1.56
CA ARG A 142 -0.68 10.27 -0.59
C ARG A 142 -0.83 9.50 0.70
N ASN A 143 0.18 8.71 1.05
CA ASN A 143 0.14 7.92 2.26
C ASN A 143 1.50 7.85 2.94
N PHE A 144 1.43 7.59 4.24
CA PHE A 144 2.56 7.42 5.12
C PHE A 144 2.48 6.03 5.75
N SER A 145 3.59 5.30 5.69
CA SER A 145 3.69 3.95 6.25
C SER A 145 4.93 3.83 7.13
N VAL A 146 4.80 3.12 8.23
CA VAL A 146 5.90 2.75 9.11
C VAL A 146 5.89 1.25 9.27
N ASN A 147 7.01 0.61 8.96
CA ASN A 147 7.18 -0.83 9.04
C ASN A 147 8.27 -1.14 10.06
N VAL A 148 8.03 -2.11 10.92
CA VAL A 148 9.03 -2.71 11.81
C VAL A 148 9.06 -4.18 11.47
N TYR A 149 10.23 -4.71 11.17
CA TYR A 149 10.36 -6.08 10.73
C TYR A 149 11.60 -6.78 11.29
N LYS A 150 11.49 -8.10 11.37
CA LYS A 150 12.59 -9.02 11.59
C LYS A 150 12.47 -10.12 10.55
N VAL A 151 13.50 -10.28 9.73
CA VAL A 151 13.57 -11.33 8.72
C VAL A 151 14.83 -12.14 8.98
N THR A 152 14.68 -13.46 9.10
CA THR A 152 15.80 -14.40 9.18
C THR A 152 15.75 -15.29 7.95
N GLY A 153 16.73 -15.15 7.06
CA GLY A 153 16.88 -15.94 5.85
C GLY A 153 18.07 -16.89 5.93
N GLN A 154 17.91 -18.08 5.37
CA GLN A 154 18.99 -19.04 5.14
C GLN A 154 19.22 -19.18 3.64
N PHE A 155 20.48 -19.03 3.22
CA PHE A 155 20.91 -19.13 1.83
C PHE A 155 21.88 -20.31 1.67
N PRO A 156 21.39 -21.54 1.38
CA PRO A 156 22.22 -22.74 1.33
C PRO A 156 23.35 -22.69 0.29
N TRP A 157 23.06 -22.13 -0.89
CA TRP A 157 23.98 -21.89 -2.00
C TRP A 157 25.23 -21.09 -1.62
N SER A 158 25.10 -20.12 -0.71
CA SER A 158 26.23 -19.33 -0.19
C SER A 158 26.67 -19.76 1.22
N SER A 159 26.01 -20.76 1.82
CA SER A 159 26.18 -21.16 3.23
C SER A 159 26.08 -19.97 4.21
N LEU A 160 25.21 -19.00 3.90
CA LEU A 160 25.02 -17.77 4.65
C LEU A 160 23.68 -17.83 5.42
N ARG A 161 23.69 -17.32 6.65
CA ARG A 161 22.49 -17.01 7.43
C ARG A 161 22.45 -15.51 7.69
N GLU A 162 21.38 -14.87 7.29
CA GLU A 162 21.17 -13.42 7.44
C GLU A 162 19.99 -13.19 8.38
N THR A 163 20.17 -12.32 9.37
CA THR A 163 19.09 -11.85 10.24
C THR A 163 19.03 -10.33 10.21
N ASP A 164 18.03 -9.82 9.54
CA ASP A 164 17.77 -8.40 9.40
C ASP A 164 16.69 -7.96 10.39
N ARG A 165 16.99 -6.95 11.19
CA ARG A 165 16.07 -6.30 12.12
C ARG A 165 15.98 -4.84 11.71
N GLY A 166 14.85 -4.42 11.17
CA GLY A 166 14.74 -3.12 10.51
C GLY A 166 13.50 -2.34 10.89
N VAL A 167 13.63 -1.02 10.78
CA VAL A 167 12.52 -0.08 10.75
C VAL A 167 12.59 0.66 9.43
N SER A 168 11.47 0.76 8.71
CA SER A 168 11.35 1.62 7.55
C SER A 168 10.20 2.60 7.70
N THR A 169 10.38 3.80 7.16
CA THR A 169 9.33 4.81 7.04
C THR A 169 9.21 5.18 5.57
N GLU A 170 8.01 5.09 5.04
CA GLU A 170 7.70 5.27 3.62
C GLU A 170 6.69 6.38 3.45
N PHE A 171 6.98 7.31 2.56
CA PHE A 171 6.10 8.39 2.17
C PHE A 171 5.86 8.33 0.67
N ASN A 172 4.61 8.08 0.30
CA ASN A 172 4.17 7.98 -1.09
C ASN A 172 3.44 9.27 -1.48
N PHE A 173 3.78 9.82 -2.63
CA PHE A 173 3.13 11.00 -3.19
C PHE A 173 3.08 10.93 -4.72
N PRO A 174 1.91 11.11 -5.33
CA PRO A 174 1.79 11.28 -6.77
C PRO A 174 2.20 12.71 -7.16
N ILE A 175 2.99 12.82 -8.22
CA ILE A 175 3.30 14.07 -8.92
C ILE A 175 2.88 13.88 -10.37
N TRP A 176 1.85 14.61 -10.79
CA TRP A 176 1.37 14.59 -12.17
C TRP A 176 1.01 13.17 -12.68
N LYS A 177 1.86 12.53 -13.48
CA LYS A 177 1.69 11.16 -13.99
C LYS A 177 2.67 10.16 -13.37
N THR A 178 3.44 10.58 -12.38
CA THR A 178 4.50 9.80 -11.77
C THR A 178 4.19 9.57 -10.30
N THR A 179 4.40 8.36 -9.83
CA THR A 179 4.30 8.05 -8.40
C THR A 179 5.69 8.03 -7.81
N HIS A 180 5.87 8.82 -6.75
CA HIS A 180 7.13 8.89 -6.04
C HIS A 180 6.98 8.29 -4.65
N THR A 181 7.97 7.51 -4.26
CA THR A 181 8.07 6.89 -2.94
C THR A 181 9.41 7.29 -2.34
N LEU A 182 9.38 7.99 -1.21
CA LEU A 182 10.56 8.22 -0.38
C LEU A 182 10.53 7.23 0.77
N LYS A 183 11.58 6.42 0.89
CA LYS A 183 11.73 5.43 1.94
C LYS A 183 13.00 5.74 2.72
N TRP A 184 12.89 5.82 4.04
CA TRP A 184 14.04 5.76 4.92
C TRP A 184 14.04 4.41 5.62
N GLU A 185 15.21 3.80 5.75
CA GLU A 185 15.39 2.45 6.29
C GLU A 185 16.57 2.43 7.25
N GLY A 186 16.34 1.92 8.45
CA GLY A 186 17.38 1.62 9.43
C GLY A 186 17.37 0.12 9.71
N VAL A 187 18.42 -0.59 9.31
CA VAL A 187 18.54 -2.05 9.44
C VAL A 187 19.75 -2.39 10.27
N TRP A 188 19.54 -3.14 11.34
CA TRP A 188 20.58 -3.91 11.99
C TRP A 188 20.61 -5.31 11.39
N ARG A 189 21.66 -5.55 10.61
CA ARG A 189 21.94 -6.80 9.94
C ARG A 189 22.94 -7.63 10.74
N GLU A 190 22.65 -8.91 10.85
CA GLU A 190 23.53 -9.91 11.46
C GLU A 190 23.79 -11.01 10.43
N LEU A 191 25.06 -11.12 10.01
CA LEU A 191 25.52 -12.15 9.10
C LEU A 191 26.21 -13.26 9.90
N GLY A 192 25.78 -14.50 9.67
CA GLY A 192 26.33 -15.70 10.28
C GLY A 192 26.63 -16.79 9.27
N CYS A 193 27.56 -17.67 9.61
CA CYS A 193 27.86 -18.84 8.79
C CYS A 193 26.86 -19.97 9.06
N LEU A 194 26.29 -20.54 8.01
CA LEU A 194 25.37 -21.68 8.11
C LEU A 194 26.13 -23.00 8.33
N ALA A 195 27.32 -23.14 7.71
CA ALA A 195 28.11 -24.37 7.73
C ALA A 195 29.59 -24.10 8.02
N ARG A 196 30.29 -25.10 8.57
CA ARG A 196 31.76 -25.07 8.77
C ARG A 196 32.56 -25.08 7.47
N THR A 197 31.91 -25.29 6.33
CA THR A 197 32.49 -25.25 4.98
C THR A 197 32.27 -23.89 4.30
N ALA A 198 31.66 -22.91 4.98
CA ALA A 198 31.48 -21.57 4.43
C ALA A 198 32.83 -20.98 4.00
N SER A 199 32.82 -20.26 2.87
CA SER A 199 34.01 -19.62 2.30
C SER A 199 34.63 -18.63 3.27
N PHE A 200 35.93 -18.35 3.10
CA PHE A 200 36.65 -17.44 3.98
C PHE A 200 36.04 -16.04 3.97
N SER A 201 35.66 -15.52 2.80
CA SER A 201 35.03 -14.20 2.66
C SER A 201 33.73 -14.06 3.45
N VAL A 202 32.90 -15.10 3.51
CA VAL A 202 31.65 -15.08 4.31
C VAL A 202 31.93 -15.06 5.81
N ARG A 203 33.05 -15.64 6.25
CA ARG A 203 33.46 -15.59 7.67
C ARG A 203 34.04 -14.24 8.04
N GLU A 204 34.80 -13.62 7.14
CA GLU A 204 35.38 -12.31 7.33
C GLU A 204 34.29 -11.23 7.47
N GLU A 205 33.25 -11.31 6.63
CA GLU A 205 32.08 -10.43 6.67
C GLU A 205 31.03 -10.83 7.73
N SER A 206 31.29 -11.90 8.50
CA SER A 206 30.35 -12.33 9.54
C SER A 206 30.41 -11.39 10.74
N GLY A 207 29.23 -10.99 11.23
CA GLY A 207 29.13 -10.02 12.30
C GLY A 207 27.88 -9.17 12.21
N HIS A 208 27.92 -8.06 12.94
CA HIS A 208 26.85 -7.07 12.98
C HIS A 208 27.21 -5.90 12.08
N SER A 209 26.24 -5.44 11.28
CA SER A 209 26.35 -4.21 10.51
C SER A 209 25.08 -3.38 10.68
N LEU A 210 25.26 -2.06 10.80
CA LEU A 210 24.16 -1.11 10.83
C LEU A 210 24.08 -0.39 9.48
N LYS A 211 22.97 -0.60 8.75
CA LYS A 211 22.65 0.12 7.52
C LYS A 211 21.64 1.21 7.82
N SER A 212 21.96 2.47 7.50
CA SER A 212 20.94 3.50 7.35
C SER A 212 20.93 3.94 5.88
N SER A 213 19.78 3.80 5.23
CA SER A 213 19.62 4.17 3.83
C SER A 213 18.39 5.04 3.58
N LEU A 214 18.55 5.96 2.64
CA LEU A 214 17.49 6.76 2.07
C LEU A 214 17.29 6.30 0.64
N SER A 215 16.09 5.87 0.32
CA SER A 215 15.71 5.43 -1.02
C SER A 215 14.65 6.36 -1.62
N HIS A 216 14.80 6.66 -2.90
CA HIS A 216 13.80 7.33 -3.72
C HIS A 216 13.43 6.42 -4.88
N ALA A 217 12.15 6.08 -4.99
CA ALA A 217 11.60 5.35 -6.11
C ALA A 217 10.66 6.26 -6.90
N MET A 218 10.81 6.25 -8.23
CA MET A 218 9.95 6.94 -9.17
C MET A 218 9.39 5.92 -10.16
N VAL A 219 8.07 5.86 -10.27
CA VAL A 219 7.38 4.95 -11.18
C VAL A 219 6.51 5.73 -12.15
N ILE A 220 6.66 5.42 -13.43
CA ILE A 220 5.80 5.90 -14.51
C ILE A 220 5.21 4.66 -15.18
N ASP A 221 3.91 4.44 -15.02
CA ASP A 221 3.20 3.33 -15.65
C ASP A 221 2.18 3.86 -16.67
N SER A 222 2.40 3.51 -17.94
CA SER A 222 1.50 3.81 -19.06
C SER A 222 0.94 2.55 -19.72
N ARG A 223 1.09 1.39 -19.06
CA ARG A 223 0.63 0.10 -19.59
C ARG A 223 -0.89 -0.01 -19.52
N ASN A 224 -1.46 -0.77 -20.46
CA ASN A 224 -2.91 -1.02 -20.51
C ASN A 224 -3.40 -1.98 -19.42
N SER A 225 -2.56 -2.90 -18.97
CA SER A 225 -2.85 -3.87 -17.91
C SER A 225 -1.59 -4.09 -17.08
N SER A 226 -1.76 -4.23 -15.77
CA SER A 226 -0.66 -4.44 -14.82
C SER A 226 -0.10 -5.87 -14.85
N ILE A 227 -0.94 -6.86 -15.18
CA ILE A 227 -0.60 -8.29 -15.11
C ILE A 227 -0.09 -8.79 -16.46
N LEU A 228 -0.80 -8.48 -17.55
CA LEU A 228 -0.43 -8.89 -18.91
C LEU A 228 -0.49 -7.69 -19.85
N PRO A 229 0.56 -6.84 -19.85
CA PRO A 229 0.59 -5.65 -20.66
C PRO A 229 0.77 -6.00 -22.15
N LYS A 230 -0.15 -5.52 -23.00
CA LYS A 230 -0.06 -5.67 -24.46
C LYS A 230 0.49 -4.43 -25.15
N ARG A 231 0.26 -3.26 -24.54
CA ARG A 231 0.68 -1.95 -25.06
C ARG A 231 1.08 -1.03 -23.90
N GLY A 232 2.07 -0.18 -24.15
CA GLY A 232 2.50 0.88 -23.22
C GLY A 232 3.90 0.62 -22.65
N ALA A 233 4.35 1.54 -21.82
CA ALA A 233 5.67 1.51 -21.21
C ALA A 233 5.59 1.61 -19.68
N LEU A 234 6.53 0.98 -18.99
CA LEU A 234 6.77 1.13 -17.56
C LEU A 234 8.23 1.54 -17.38
N LEU A 235 8.43 2.63 -16.63
CA LEU A 235 9.75 3.08 -16.18
C LEU A 235 9.72 3.09 -14.66
N LYS A 236 10.64 2.35 -14.03
CA LYS A 236 10.92 2.46 -12.60
C LYS A 236 12.37 2.88 -12.41
N ILE A 237 12.58 3.89 -11.57
CA ILE A 237 13.90 4.37 -11.18
C ILE A 237 13.95 4.26 -9.66
N ASN A 238 14.88 3.47 -9.14
CA ASN A 238 15.11 3.36 -7.70
C ASN A 238 16.54 3.80 -7.40
N GLN A 239 16.68 4.78 -6.52
CA GLN A 239 17.97 5.27 -6.03
C GLN A 239 18.02 4.98 -4.53
N GLU A 240 19.02 4.27 -4.04
CA GLU A 240 19.27 4.02 -2.63
C GLU A 240 20.65 4.55 -2.25
N LEU A 241 20.67 5.47 -1.30
CA LEU A 241 21.88 6.03 -0.72
C LEU A 241 22.01 5.55 0.72
N ALA A 242 23.02 4.73 1.00
CA ALA A 242 23.34 4.23 2.33
C ALA A 242 24.57 4.97 2.91
N GLY A 243 24.57 5.18 4.23
CA GLY A 243 25.71 5.72 4.98
C GLY A 243 25.74 7.25 5.15
N TYR A 244 24.93 8.00 4.39
CA TYR A 244 24.86 9.47 4.53
C TYR A 244 24.35 9.91 5.91
N THR A 245 23.42 9.16 6.49
CA THR A 245 22.84 9.39 7.83
C THR A 245 23.54 8.62 8.94
N GLY A 246 24.71 8.04 8.66
CA GLY A 246 25.47 7.16 9.55
C GLY A 246 25.25 5.66 9.28
N GLY A 247 25.98 4.83 10.02
CA GLY A 247 26.02 3.38 9.83
C GLY A 247 27.37 2.89 9.29
N ASP A 248 27.57 1.58 9.32
CA ASP A 248 28.84 0.93 8.96
C ASP A 248 28.95 0.71 7.44
N VAL A 249 27.83 0.84 6.73
CA VAL A 249 27.71 0.50 5.31
C VAL A 249 27.41 1.76 4.50
N SER A 250 28.29 2.08 3.56
CA SER A 250 28.13 3.20 2.62
C SER A 250 28.11 2.71 1.18
N PHE A 251 27.02 2.96 0.46
CA PHE A 251 26.93 2.70 -0.98
C PHE A 251 25.90 3.63 -1.63
N LEU A 252 26.05 3.82 -2.94
CA LEU A 252 25.02 4.38 -3.80
C LEU A 252 24.60 3.29 -4.77
N LYS A 253 23.31 2.95 -4.77
CA LYS A 253 22.72 1.96 -5.67
C LYS A 253 21.66 2.63 -6.53
N GLU A 254 21.76 2.45 -7.83
CA GLU A 254 20.77 2.94 -8.79
C GLU A 254 20.27 1.79 -9.65
N ASP A 255 18.98 1.48 -9.55
CA ASP A 255 18.31 0.46 -10.33
C ASP A 255 17.33 1.13 -11.30
N PHE A 256 17.51 0.86 -12.61
CA PHE A 256 16.63 1.35 -13.67
C PHE A 256 15.92 0.15 -14.33
N GLU A 257 14.59 0.13 -14.28
CA GLU A 257 13.75 -0.88 -14.94
C GLU A 257 12.93 -0.21 -16.04
N PHE A 258 13.16 -0.61 -17.29
CA PHE A 258 12.39 -0.14 -18.44
C PHE A 258 11.72 -1.32 -19.13
N GLN A 259 10.40 -1.26 -19.26
CA GLN A 259 9.59 -2.25 -19.98
C GLN A 259 8.80 -1.53 -21.06
N PHE A 260 8.93 -1.99 -22.31
CA PHE A 260 8.15 -1.47 -23.44
C PHE A 260 7.38 -2.61 -24.10
N ASN A 261 6.05 -2.49 -24.13
CA ASN A 261 5.16 -3.47 -24.73
C ASN A 261 4.48 -2.85 -25.95
N LYS A 262 4.61 -3.51 -27.10
CA LYS A 262 3.97 -3.11 -28.34
C LYS A 262 3.42 -4.34 -29.04
N GLN A 263 2.13 -4.30 -29.35
CA GLN A 263 1.51 -5.34 -30.18
C GLN A 263 2.04 -5.24 -31.61
N LEU A 264 2.53 -6.35 -32.15
CA LEU A 264 2.93 -6.46 -33.55
C LEU A 264 1.69 -6.65 -34.44
N LEU A 265 1.79 -6.27 -35.71
CA LEU A 265 0.66 -6.31 -36.66
C LEU A 265 0.24 -7.74 -37.02
N TRP A 266 1.15 -8.70 -36.90
CA TRP A 266 0.88 -10.12 -37.12
C TRP A 266 0.96 -10.82 -35.76
N ASP A 267 -0.20 -11.06 -35.14
CA ASP A 267 -0.35 -11.96 -33.98
C ASP A 267 -0.07 -13.40 -34.49
N SER A 268 1.21 -13.77 -34.59
CA SER A 268 1.59 -15.18 -34.67
C SER A 268 1.61 -15.74 -33.26
N VAL A 269 0.63 -16.60 -33.02
CA VAL A 269 0.33 -17.43 -31.83
C VAL A 269 1.56 -17.86 -31.06
#